data_AF-A0A7J7BW23-F1
#
_entry.id   AF-A0A7J7BW23-F1
#
_cell.length_a   1.000
_cell.length_b   1.000
_cell.length_c   1.000
_cell.angle_alpha   90.00
_cell.angle_beta   90.00
_cell.angle_gamma   90.00
#
_symmetry.space_group_name_H-M   'P 1'
#
loop_
_entity.id
_entity.type
_entity.pdbx_description
1 polymer ?
#
loop_
_entity_poly.entity_id
_entity_poly.type
_entity_poly.pdbx_seq_one_letter_code
_entity_poly.pdbx_strand_id
1 'polypeptide(L)'
;MKLLSDYIKESFKGNTGPSVGTKVAKYPELPQPELVRGQRERTETGDQVGVLTNGRYKSALRRVMINKIGSRLSIATFYNPASEAIISPAPKLLYPNHFRLQDYQKLYATTKFSDKGLRFESMKMANVHLAT
;
A
#
# COMPACT_ATOMS: atom_id res chain seq x y z
N MET A 1 -8.32 -17.36 -7.53
CA MET A 1 -8.43 -16.04 -6.87
C MET A 1 -7.07 -15.35 -6.98
N LYS A 2 -6.95 -14.17 -7.62
CA LYS A 2 -5.65 -13.43 -7.69
C LYS A 2 -5.39 -12.73 -6.36
N LEU A 3 -4.20 -12.88 -5.79
CA LEU A 3 -3.80 -12.24 -4.54
C LEU A 3 -3.48 -10.76 -4.78
N LEU A 4 -3.54 -9.92 -3.73
CA LEU A 4 -3.14 -8.50 -3.81
C LEU A 4 -1.70 -8.33 -4.31
N SER A 5 -0.82 -9.28 -3.95
CA SER A 5 0.56 -9.36 -4.46
C SER A 5 0.63 -9.44 -5.98
N ASP A 6 -0.29 -10.18 -6.60
CA ASP A 6 -0.31 -10.36 -8.06
C ASP A 6 -0.78 -9.06 -8.73
N TYR A 7 -1.74 -8.37 -8.12
CA TYR A 7 -2.19 -7.08 -8.62
C TYR A 7 -1.08 -6.01 -8.58
N ILE A 8 -0.29 -5.97 -7.51
CA ILE A 8 0.85 -5.03 -7.41
C ILE A 8 1.89 -5.34 -8.49
N LYS A 9 2.25 -6.61 -8.68
CA LYS A 9 3.21 -7.03 -9.72
C LYS A 9 2.75 -6.64 -11.12
N GLU A 10 1.49 -6.92 -11.46
CA GLU A 10 0.92 -6.54 -12.76
C GLU A 10 0.87 -5.01 -12.92
N SER A 11 0.45 -4.28 -11.88
CA SER A 11 0.37 -2.82 -11.93
C SER A 11 1.75 -2.16 -12.09
N PHE A 12 2.81 -2.79 -11.59
CA PHE A 12 4.17 -2.24 -11.64
C PHE A 12 4.91 -2.61 -12.93
N LYS A 13 4.36 -3.54 -13.74
CA LYS A 13 5.05 -4.14 -14.87
C LYS A 13 5.32 -3.17 -16.01
N GLY A 14 4.32 -2.39 -16.43
CA GLY A 14 4.41 -1.58 -17.66
C GLY A 14 4.83 -2.39 -18.89
N ASN A 15 5.35 -1.70 -19.90
CA ASN A 15 5.99 -2.26 -21.09
C ASN A 15 7.50 -2.43 -20.91
N THR A 16 8.15 -1.58 -20.11
CA THR A 16 9.61 -1.57 -19.90
C THR A 16 10.05 -2.44 -18.72
N GLY A 17 9.11 -2.89 -17.89
CA GLY A 17 9.40 -3.65 -16.68
C GLY A 17 9.56 -2.74 -15.46
N PRO A 18 9.38 -3.31 -14.25
CA PRO A 18 9.60 -2.60 -13.00
C PRO A 18 11.07 -2.20 -12.85
N SER A 19 11.33 -1.07 -12.20
CA SER A 19 12.69 -0.63 -11.92
C SER A 19 13.13 -1.04 -10.51
N VAL A 20 14.39 -1.47 -10.39
CA VAL A 20 14.98 -1.85 -9.10
C VAL A 20 16.23 -1.01 -8.87
N GLY A 21 16.25 -0.29 -7.74
CA GLY A 21 17.38 0.53 -7.34
C GLY A 21 17.81 0.22 -5.91
N THR A 22 19.11 0.20 -5.67
CA THR A 22 19.67 0.01 -4.33
C THR A 22 20.33 1.29 -3.84
N LYS A 23 19.92 1.78 -2.66
CA LYS A 23 20.58 2.88 -1.96
C LYS A 23 21.48 2.31 -0.88
N VAL A 24 22.77 2.64 -0.97
CA VAL A 24 23.74 2.40 0.08
C VAL A 24 24.00 3.72 0.81
N ALA A 25 23.82 3.73 2.12
CA ALA A 25 24.03 4.91 2.95
C ALA A 25 24.76 4.52 4.24
N LYS A 26 25.81 5.28 4.57
CA LYS A 26 26.52 5.18 5.85
C LYS A 26 26.18 6.38 6.72
N TYR A 27 25.79 6.13 7.95
CA TYR A 27 25.53 7.13 8.98
C TYR A 27 26.67 7.04 10.00
N PRO A 28 27.66 7.95 9.95
CA PRO A 28 28.78 7.93 10.87
C PRO A 28 28.34 8.34 12.28
N GLU A 29 29.19 8.04 13.25
CA GLU A 29 29.07 8.59 14.60
C GLU A 29 29.25 10.11 14.58
N LEU A 30 28.47 10.83 15.39
CA LEU A 30 28.63 12.28 15.58
C LEU A 30 28.65 12.64 17.06
N PRO A 31 29.50 13.60 17.50
CA PRO A 31 29.52 14.06 18.89
C PRO A 31 28.20 14.73 19.34
N GLN A 32 27.51 15.40 18.41
CA GLN A 32 26.27 16.16 18.64
C GLN A 32 25.17 15.76 17.63
N PRO A 33 24.65 14.52 17.70
CA PRO A 33 23.69 14.01 16.72
C PRO A 33 22.33 14.72 16.78
N GLU A 34 22.01 15.42 17.86
CA GLU A 34 20.80 16.24 17.99
C GLU A 34 20.77 17.43 17.02
N LEU A 35 21.94 17.90 16.58
CA LEU A 35 22.06 19.05 15.66
C LEU A 35 21.93 18.66 14.19
N VAL A 36 22.05 17.36 13.86
CA VAL A 36 22.11 16.87 12.48
C VAL A 36 21.14 15.72 12.27
N ARG A 37 20.34 15.81 11.20
CA ARG A 37 19.45 14.71 10.80
C ARG A 37 20.20 13.76 9.86
N GLY A 38 20.23 12.46 10.18
CA GLY A 38 20.84 11.44 9.33
C GLY A 38 20.07 11.24 8.02
N GLN A 39 18.81 10.79 8.12
CA GLN A 39 17.91 10.72 6.97
C GLN A 39 16.61 11.45 7.28
N ARG A 40 16.16 12.28 6.33
CA ARG A 40 14.83 12.91 6.39
C ARG A 40 13.73 11.84 6.40
N GLU A 41 12.58 12.23 6.92
CA GLU A 41 11.40 11.36 7.04
C GLU A 41 10.99 10.80 5.68
N ARG A 42 10.74 9.49 5.64
CA ARG A 42 10.30 8.78 4.44
C ARG A 42 9.30 7.70 4.82
N THR A 43 8.38 7.42 3.91
CA THR A 43 7.45 6.29 3.97
C THR A 43 8.16 4.96 3.66
N GLU A 44 7.82 3.92 4.41
CA GLU A 44 8.31 2.55 4.18
C GLU A 44 7.71 1.92 2.93
N THR A 45 6.38 1.95 2.88
CA THR A 45 5.61 1.53 1.75
C THR A 45 5.57 2.68 0.76
N GLY A 46 5.92 2.43 -0.51
CA GLY A 46 5.85 3.46 -1.54
C GLY A 46 4.43 3.98 -1.69
N ASP A 47 4.28 5.29 -1.95
CA ASP A 47 2.98 5.95 -2.07
C ASP A 47 2.09 5.29 -3.13
N GLN A 48 2.71 4.71 -4.16
CA GLN A 48 2.04 3.94 -5.22
C GLN A 48 1.24 2.77 -4.66
N VAL A 49 1.75 2.05 -3.66
CA VAL A 49 1.02 0.94 -3.01
C VAL A 49 -0.17 1.48 -2.20
N GLY A 50 -0.02 2.67 -1.60
CA GLY A 50 -1.14 3.38 -0.97
C GLY A 50 -2.27 3.65 -1.96
N VAL A 51 -1.93 4.13 -3.17
CA VAL A 51 -2.90 4.34 -4.26
C VAL A 51 -3.54 3.02 -4.69
N LEU A 52 -2.75 1.99 -5.00
CA LEU A 52 -3.26 0.68 -5.43
C LEU A 52 -4.22 0.06 -4.42
N THR A 53 -4.02 0.30 -3.12
CA THR A 53 -4.85 -0.27 -2.05
C THR A 53 -6.02 0.62 -1.64
N ASN A 54 -6.24 1.73 -2.33
CA ASN A 54 -7.24 2.74 -1.97
C ASN A 54 -7.08 3.21 -0.51
N GLY A 55 -5.84 3.47 -0.10
CA GLY A 55 -5.51 3.96 1.25
C GLY A 55 -5.63 2.92 2.37
N ARG A 56 -5.91 1.64 2.06
CA ARG A 56 -5.97 0.56 3.05
C ARG A 56 -4.61 0.29 3.67
N TYR A 57 -3.54 0.36 2.89
CA TYR A 57 -2.17 0.28 3.40
C TYR A 57 -1.60 1.70 3.48
N LYS A 58 -1.50 2.20 4.72
CA LYS A 58 -0.86 3.47 5.03
C LYS A 58 0.60 3.21 5.35
N SER A 59 1.48 4.00 4.75
CA SER A 59 2.90 3.92 5.04
C SER A 59 3.21 4.57 6.39
N ALA A 60 3.93 3.86 7.24
CA ALA A 60 4.50 4.48 8.44
C ALA A 60 5.64 5.44 8.03
N LEU A 61 5.66 6.62 8.64
CA LEU A 61 6.80 7.53 8.53
C LEU A 61 7.97 6.94 9.33
N ARG A 62 9.13 6.86 8.69
CA ARG A 62 10.39 6.48 9.33
C ARG A 62 11.45 7.54 9.13
N ARG A 63 12.34 7.65 10.11
CA ARG A 63 13.54 8.50 10.06
C ARG A 63 14.73 7.72 10.59
N VAL A 64 15.92 8.14 10.18
CA VAL A 64 17.18 7.63 10.74
C VAL A 64 17.81 8.71 11.59
N MET A 65 18.02 8.40 12.86
CA MET A 65 18.79 9.21 13.79
C MET A 65 20.26 8.81 13.74
N ILE A 66 21.13 9.79 13.98
CA ILE A 66 22.56 9.55 14.15
C ILE A 66 22.82 9.26 15.63
N ASN A 67 23.77 8.38 15.93
CA ASN A 67 24.13 8.01 17.30
C ASN A 67 25.44 8.69 17.71
N LYS A 68 25.60 8.88 19.03
CA LYS A 68 26.86 9.34 19.64
C LYS A 68 27.94 8.26 19.69
N ILE A 69 27.57 6.99 19.55
CA ILE A 69 28.48 5.86 19.62
C ILE A 69 28.10 4.88 18.51
N GLY A 70 29.05 4.60 17.62
CA GLY A 70 28.92 3.64 16.55
C GLY A 70 28.38 4.21 15.24
N SER A 71 28.76 3.55 14.13
CA SER A 71 28.31 3.89 12.78
C SER A 71 27.27 2.88 12.27
N ARG A 72 26.29 3.34 11.50
CA ARG A 72 25.25 2.49 10.88
C ARG A 72 25.43 2.45 9.38
N LEU A 73 25.55 1.25 8.81
CA LEU A 73 25.42 1.04 7.36
C LEU A 73 23.98 0.63 7.04
N SER A 74 23.43 1.17 5.95
CA SER A 74 22.09 0.89 5.47
C SER A 74 22.13 0.57 3.98
N ILE A 75 21.65 -0.61 3.62
CA ILE A 75 21.43 -1.02 2.22
C ILE A 75 19.93 -1.20 2.07
N ALA A 76 19.31 -0.38 1.23
CA ALA A 76 17.87 -0.41 0.99
C ALA A 76 17.59 -0.61 -0.50
N THR A 77 16.81 -1.64 -0.82
CA THR A 77 16.38 -1.93 -2.19
C THR A 77 14.97 -1.41 -2.41
N PHE A 78 14.75 -0.72 -3.52
CA PHE A 78 13.47 -0.16 -3.92
C PHE A 78 13.00 -0.84 -5.20
N TYR A 79 11.83 -1.47 -5.13
CA TYR A 79 11.13 -2.01 -6.29
C TYR A 79 10.04 -1.02 -6.67
N ASN A 80 10.24 -0.32 -7.79
CA ASN A 80 9.34 0.72 -8.27
C ASN A 80 8.61 0.26 -9.54
N PRO A 81 7.47 0.88 -9.86
CA PRO A 81 6.82 0.64 -11.14
C PRO A 81 7.73 0.99 -12.33
N ALA A 82 7.39 0.47 -13.50
CA ALA A 82 7.86 1.01 -14.78
C ALA A 82 7.51 2.51 -14.87
N SER A 83 8.32 3.29 -15.60
CA SER A 83 8.14 4.75 -15.68
C SER A 83 6.82 5.14 -16.36
N GLU A 84 6.32 4.29 -17.26
CA GLU A 84 5.04 4.43 -17.96
C GLU A 84 3.88 3.67 -17.31
N ALA A 85 4.10 3.01 -16.16
CA ALA A 85 3.04 2.26 -15.48
C ALA A 85 1.91 3.18 -15.00
N ILE A 86 0.67 2.81 -15.33
CA ILE A 86 -0.52 3.52 -14.85
C ILE A 86 -0.90 2.97 -13.47
N ILE A 87 -0.73 3.80 -12.44
CA ILE A 87 -1.07 3.45 -11.06
C ILE A 87 -2.48 3.94 -10.73
N SER A 88 -3.39 3.02 -10.45
CA SER A 88 -4.78 3.32 -10.07
C SER A 88 -5.30 2.36 -8.99
N PRO A 89 -6.28 2.78 -8.17
CA PRO A 89 -6.84 1.91 -7.12
C PRO A 89 -7.33 0.57 -7.67
N ALA A 90 -6.99 -0.52 -6.99
CA ALA A 90 -7.39 -1.85 -7.42
C ALA A 90 -8.92 -1.99 -7.42
N PRO A 91 -9.56 -2.28 -8.57
CA PRO A 91 -11.02 -2.34 -8.65
C PRO A 91 -11.65 -3.35 -7.68
N LYS A 92 -10.94 -4.46 -7.39
CA LYS A 92 -11.39 -5.50 -6.43
C LYS A 92 -11.32 -5.05 -4.95
N LEU A 93 -10.58 -3.99 -4.67
CA LEU A 93 -10.50 -3.35 -3.36
C LEU A 93 -11.44 -2.16 -3.23
N LEU A 94 -12.03 -1.70 -4.33
CA LEU A 94 -13.10 -0.71 -4.29
C LEU A 94 -14.35 -1.40 -3.72
N TYR A 95 -14.97 -0.77 -2.72
CA TYR A 95 -16.39 -1.04 -2.47
C TYR A 95 -17.18 -0.61 -3.71
N PRO A 96 -18.36 -1.18 -3.95
CA PRO A 96 -19.23 -0.58 -4.95
C PRO A 96 -19.39 0.91 -4.64
N ASN A 97 -19.22 1.74 -5.67
CA ASN A 97 -19.17 3.20 -5.51
C ASN A 97 -20.38 3.73 -4.74
N HIS A 98 -21.53 3.04 -4.80
CA HIS A 98 -22.67 3.29 -3.93
C HIS A 98 -23.37 1.98 -3.55
N PHE A 99 -23.81 1.87 -2.29
CA PHE A 99 -24.80 0.87 -1.86
C PHE A 99 -25.89 1.59 -1.06
N ARG A 100 -27.14 1.15 -1.18
CA ARG A 100 -28.20 1.68 -0.32
C ARG A 100 -28.05 1.07 1.06
N LEU A 101 -28.07 1.91 2.09
CA LEU A 101 -27.96 1.43 3.48
C LEU A 101 -29.01 0.36 3.80
N GLN A 102 -30.22 0.49 3.23
CA GLN A 102 -31.29 -0.50 3.38
C GLN A 102 -30.90 -1.90 2.85
N ASP A 103 -30.18 -1.98 1.72
CA ASP A 103 -29.74 -3.25 1.16
C ASP A 103 -28.65 -3.89 2.02
N TYR A 104 -27.75 -3.07 2.57
CA TYR A 104 -26.77 -3.53 3.56
C TYR A 104 -27.44 -4.04 4.83
N GLN A 105 -28.46 -3.34 5.34
CA GLN A 105 -29.18 -3.76 6.55
C GLN A 105 -29.92 -5.08 6.35
N LYS A 106 -30.53 -5.30 5.17
CA LYS A 106 -31.15 -6.59 4.81
C LYS A 106 -30.12 -7.71 4.80
N LEU A 107 -28.96 -7.51 4.16
CA LEU A 107 -27.88 -8.49 4.16
C LEU A 107 -27.28 -8.71 5.56
N TYR A 108 -27.14 -7.64 6.35
CA TYR A 108 -26.65 -7.72 7.72
C TYR A 108 -27.57 -8.57 8.59
N ALA A 109 -28.89 -8.39 8.49
CA ALA A 109 -29.87 -9.13 9.29
C ALA A 109 -29.73 -10.65 9.12
N THR A 110 -29.42 -11.12 7.91
CA THR A 110 -29.27 -12.55 7.60
C THR A 110 -27.86 -13.09 7.84
N THR A 111 -26.86 -12.23 7.91
CA THR A 111 -25.44 -12.64 8.01
C THR A 111 -24.75 -12.15 9.29
N LYS A 112 -25.48 -11.57 10.26
CA LYS A 112 -24.88 -10.87 11.42
C LYS A 112 -23.91 -11.72 12.24
N PHE A 113 -24.18 -13.03 12.33
CA PHE A 113 -23.38 -14.02 13.05
C PHE A 113 -22.43 -14.84 12.16
N SER A 114 -22.40 -14.55 10.86
CA SER A 114 -21.51 -15.19 9.88
C SER A 114 -20.18 -14.41 9.76
N ASP A 115 -19.26 -14.94 8.95
CA ASP A 115 -18.00 -14.25 8.65
C ASP A 115 -18.25 -12.86 8.06
N LYS A 116 -17.61 -11.86 8.66
CA LYS A 116 -17.75 -10.44 8.29
C LYS A 116 -17.17 -10.15 6.90
N GLY A 117 -16.12 -10.86 6.50
CA GLY A 117 -15.48 -10.71 5.19
C GLY A 117 -16.40 -11.13 4.05
N LEU A 118 -17.09 -12.27 4.19
CA LEU A 118 -18.05 -12.77 3.21
C LEU A 118 -19.19 -11.77 2.94
N ARG A 119 -19.70 -11.10 3.98
CA ARG A 119 -20.73 -10.04 3.82
C ARG A 119 -20.26 -8.92 2.89
N PHE A 120 -19.01 -8.49 3.02
CA PHE A 120 -18.47 -7.42 2.19
C PHE A 120 -18.20 -7.87 0.76
N GLU A 121 -17.78 -9.12 0.55
CA GLU A 121 -17.68 -9.69 -0.80
C GLU A 121 -19.05 -9.81 -1.48
N SER A 122 -20.10 -10.22 -0.75
CA SER A 122 -21.48 -10.23 -1.27
C SER A 122 -21.94 -8.84 -1.70
N MET A 123 -21.63 -7.79 -0.93
CA MET A 123 -21.95 -6.40 -1.30
C MET A 123 -21.21 -5.95 -2.56
N LYS A 124 -19.98 -6.41 -2.78
CA LYS A 124 -19.21 -6.13 -4.01
C LYS A 124 -19.82 -6.81 -5.24
N MET A 125 -20.30 -8.06 -5.09
CA MET A 125 -20.85 -8.82 -6.22
C MET A 125 -22.29 -8.42 -6.59
N ALA A 126 -23.11 -7.98 -5.64
CA ALA A 126 -24.51 -7.61 -5.88
C ALA A 126 -24.69 -6.44 -6.87
N ASN A 127 -23.71 -5.54 -6.96
CA ASN A 127 -23.75 -4.37 -7.84
C ASN A 127 -23.20 -4.62 -9.26
N VAL A 128 -22.72 -5.84 -9.56
CA VAL A 128 -22.31 -6.22 -10.92
C VAL A 128 -23.52 -6.56 -11.81
N HIS A 129 -24.66 -6.94 -11.22
CA HIS A 129 -25.87 -7.35 -11.95
C HIS A 129 -26.86 -6.22 -12.25
N LEU A 130 -26.57 -4.96 -11.86
CA LEU A 130 -27.43 -3.81 -12.11
C LEU A 130 -26.87 -2.85 -13.19
N ALA A 131 -25.77 -3.23 -13.84
CA ALA A 131 -25.13 -2.48 -14.93
C ALA A 131 -25.17 -3.29 -16.24
N THR A 132 -26.39 -3.55 -16.73
CA THR A 132 -26.70 -4.04 -18.09
C THR A 132 -27.79 -3.18 -18.69
#